data_AF-A0A165NRH2-F1
#
_entry.id   AF-A0A165NRH2-F1
#
_cell.length_a   1.000
_cell.length_b   1.000
_cell.length_c   1.000
_cell.angle_alpha   90.00
_cell.angle_beta   90.00
_cell.angle_gamma   90.00
#
_symmetry.space_group_name_H-M   'P 1'
#
loop_
_entity.id
_entity.type
_entity.pdbx_description
1 polymer ?
#
loop_
_entity_poly.entity_id
_entity_poly.type
_entity_poly.pdbx_seq_one_letter_code
_entity_poly.pdbx_strand_id
1 'polypeptide(L)'
;MQEPCSYRAIAISAMEAMASDWKISITANSIQAVQSAIKVGLGVSILPASALLEDIPVIESALPGLPVTSVLSYLSAQEENPLAQRFIDYLLCYLQKTSALQTA
;
A
#
# COMPACT_ATOMS: atom_id res chain seq x y z
N MET A 1 -4.13 9.97 4.99
CA MET A 1 -3.05 10.13 3.99
C MET A 1 -3.13 11.53 3.38
N GLN A 2 -2.02 12.27 3.34
CA GLN A 2 -1.90 13.62 2.77
C GLN A 2 -1.46 13.53 1.30
N GLU A 3 -1.84 14.50 0.48
CA GLU A 3 -1.43 14.60 -0.93
C GLU A 3 0.01 15.15 -1.08
N PRO A 4 0.78 14.69 -2.08
CA PRO A 4 0.44 13.64 -3.05
C PRO A 4 0.61 12.22 -2.47
N CYS A 5 -0.37 11.34 -2.68
CA CYS A 5 -0.32 9.94 -2.23
C CYS A 5 -1.13 9.03 -3.16
N SER A 6 -0.48 8.02 -3.74
CA SER A 6 -1.12 7.07 -4.66
C SER A 6 -2.26 6.29 -4.00
N TYR A 7 -2.07 5.82 -2.76
CA TYR A 7 -3.11 5.13 -1.99
C TYR A 7 -4.33 6.02 -1.76
N ARG A 8 -4.14 7.31 -1.46
CA ARG A 8 -5.26 8.25 -1.31
C ARG A 8 -6.04 8.41 -2.62
N ALA A 9 -5.34 8.58 -3.74
CA ALA A 9 -5.98 8.71 -5.04
C ALA A 9 -6.82 7.47 -5.40
N ILE A 10 -6.27 6.27 -5.15
CA ILE A 10 -6.98 5.00 -5.34
C ILE A 10 -8.22 4.92 -4.45
N ALA A 11 -8.09 5.25 -3.15
CA ALA A 11 -9.20 5.22 -2.21
C ALA A 11 -10.34 6.17 -2.63
N ILE A 12 -10.01 7.41 -2.99
CA ILE A 12 -10.99 8.39 -3.45
C ILE A 12 -11.67 7.91 -4.72
N SER A 13 -10.91 7.47 -5.73
CA SER A 13 -11.48 6.97 -6.98
C SER A 13 -12.41 5.77 -6.78
N ALA A 14 -12.05 4.85 -5.87
CA ALA A 14 -12.90 3.71 -5.52
C ALA A 14 -14.20 4.17 -4.84
N MET A 15 -14.12 5.13 -3.91
CA MET A 15 -15.29 5.66 -3.22
C MET A 15 -16.18 6.51 -4.12
N GLU A 16 -15.62 7.28 -5.05
CA GLU A 16 -16.37 8.05 -6.05
C GLU A 16 -17.16 7.15 -7.02
N ALA A 17 -16.68 5.92 -7.26
CA ALA A 17 -17.41 4.93 -8.04
C ALA A 17 -18.60 4.33 -7.27
N MET A 18 -18.69 4.50 -5.96
CA MET A 18 -19.87 4.13 -5.17
C MET A 18 -20.90 5.25 -5.16
N ALA A 19 -22.18 4.91 -5.21
CA ALA A 19 -23.28 5.87 -4.99
C ALA A 19 -23.50 6.23 -3.51
N SER A 20 -22.50 6.03 -2.64
CA SER A 20 -22.60 6.25 -1.20
C SER A 20 -21.87 7.52 -0.79
N ASP A 21 -22.48 8.30 0.11
CA ASP A 21 -21.85 9.50 0.66
C ASP A 21 -20.61 9.13 1.48
N TRP A 22 -19.53 9.89 1.28
CA TRP A 22 -18.31 9.76 2.05
C TRP A 22 -17.70 11.14 2.33
N LYS A 23 -16.83 11.19 3.34
CA LYS A 23 -16.07 12.40 3.67
C LYS A 23 -14.67 12.06 4.14
N ILE A 24 -13.75 13.00 4.00
CA ILE A 24 -12.43 12.89 4.63
C ILE A 24 -12.59 13.21 6.12
N SER A 25 -12.38 12.20 6.98
CA SER A 25 -12.39 12.37 8.44
C SER A 25 -11.08 13.00 8.94
N ILE A 26 -9.94 12.52 8.43
CA ILE A 26 -8.61 12.96 8.83
C ILE A 26 -7.60 12.81 7.68
N THR A 27 -6.65 13.74 7.60
CA THR A 27 -5.44 13.61 6.77
C THR A 27 -4.22 13.36 7.66
N ALA A 28 -3.28 12.56 7.16
CA ALA A 28 -2.13 12.08 7.93
C ALA A 28 -0.97 11.81 6.96
N ASN A 29 0.26 12.10 7.36
CA ASN A 29 1.45 12.05 6.49
C ASN A 29 2.31 10.78 6.65
N SER A 30 1.86 9.79 7.42
CA SER A 30 2.54 8.51 7.59
C SER A 30 1.54 7.36 7.73
N ILE A 31 1.99 6.14 7.43
CA ILE A 31 1.21 4.91 7.63
C ILE A 31 0.87 4.74 9.12
N GLN A 32 1.82 5.03 10.00
CA GLN A 32 1.67 4.91 11.46
C GLN A 32 0.59 5.85 12.00
N ALA A 33 0.52 7.08 11.50
CA ALA A 33 -0.54 8.03 11.88
C ALA A 33 -1.91 7.57 11.36
N VAL A 34 -1.97 6.99 10.16
CA VAL A 34 -3.21 6.39 9.62
C VAL A 34 -3.66 5.19 10.48
N GLN A 35 -2.74 4.26 10.78
CA GLN A 35 -3.02 3.11 11.64
C GLN A 35 -3.53 3.55 13.02
N SER A 36 -2.89 4.56 13.62
CA SER A 36 -3.31 5.11 14.92
C SER A 36 -4.73 5.67 14.85
N ALA A 37 -5.05 6.43 13.80
CA ALA A 37 -6.40 6.98 13.60
C ALA A 37 -7.46 5.90 13.40
N ILE A 38 -7.13 4.79 12.74
CA ILE A 38 -8.02 3.63 12.59
C ILE A 38 -8.27 2.99 13.96
N LYS A 39 -7.22 2.74 14.75
CA LYS A 39 -7.33 2.08 16.07
C LYS A 39 -8.21 2.84 17.05
N VAL A 40 -8.22 4.17 16.99
CA VAL A 40 -9.09 5.01 17.85
C VAL A 40 -10.46 5.28 17.23
N GLY A 41 -10.80 4.65 16.11
CA GLY A 41 -12.14 4.71 15.51
C GLY A 41 -12.45 6.01 14.76
N LEU A 42 -11.45 6.77 14.31
CA LEU A 42 -11.68 8.03 13.58
C LEU A 42 -12.14 7.82 12.13
N GLY A 43 -12.03 6.60 11.59
CA GLY A 43 -12.51 6.25 10.26
C GLY A 43 -11.86 4.99 9.71
N VAL A 44 -12.07 4.77 8.41
CA VAL A 44 -11.49 3.67 7.64
C VAL A 44 -10.42 4.20 6.68
N SER A 45 -9.46 3.35 6.29
CA SER A 45 -8.46 3.70 5.28
C SER A 45 -8.05 2.46 4.49
N ILE A 46 -7.40 2.68 3.35
CA ILE A 46 -6.76 1.61 2.60
C ILE A 46 -5.29 1.51 3.02
N LEU A 47 -4.77 0.29 3.13
CA LEU A 47 -3.37 0.01 3.46
C LEU A 47 -2.88 -1.13 2.56
N PRO A 48 -1.59 -1.15 2.16
CA PRO A 48 -1.01 -2.36 1.60
C PRO A 48 -1.01 -3.47 2.66
N ALA A 49 -1.13 -4.73 2.24
CA ALA A 49 -1.21 -5.87 3.16
C ALA A 49 0.00 -5.94 4.12
N SER A 50 1.19 -5.53 3.66
CA SER A 50 2.40 -5.46 4.48
C SER A 50 2.37 -4.43 5.60
N ALA A 51 1.41 -3.50 5.58
CA ALA A 51 1.20 -2.48 6.60
C ALA A 51 -0.05 -2.73 7.46
N LEU A 52 -0.72 -3.88 7.29
CA LEU A 52 -1.80 -4.26 8.19
C LEU A 52 -1.22 -4.71 9.53
N LEU A 53 -1.82 -4.25 10.63
CA LEU A 53 -1.49 -4.73 11.98
C LEU A 53 -2.55 -5.75 12.40
N GLU A 54 -2.16 -6.74 13.21
CA GLU A 54 -3.05 -7.83 13.65
C GLU A 54 -4.33 -7.34 14.35
N ASP A 55 -4.25 -6.18 15.01
CA ASP A 55 -5.36 -5.58 15.75
C ASP A 55 -6.20 -4.59 14.93
N ILE A 56 -5.99 -4.53 13.60
CA ILE A 56 -6.80 -3.73 12.68
C ILE A 56 -7.72 -4.65 11.89
N PRO A 57 -9.05 -4.56 12.05
CA PRO A 57 -9.98 -5.38 11.29
C PRO A 57 -10.00 -4.98 9.81
N VAL A 58 -10.10 -5.97 8.93
CA VAL A 58 -10.25 -5.79 7.48
C VAL A 58 -11.73 -5.84 7.11
N ILE A 59 -12.17 -4.91 6.28
CA ILE A 59 -13.53 -4.89 5.72
C ILE A 59 -13.48 -5.64 4.38
N GLU A 60 -13.94 -6.89 4.38
CA GLU A 60 -13.91 -7.75 3.19
C GLU A 60 -15.10 -7.51 2.24
N SER A 61 -16.23 -7.08 2.78
CA SER A 61 -17.47 -6.81 2.04
C SER A 61 -18.07 -5.48 2.49
N ALA A 62 -18.88 -4.85 1.64
CA ALA A 62 -19.47 -3.50 1.77
C ALA A 62 -18.64 -2.31 1.26
N LEU A 63 -17.37 -2.51 0.91
CA LEU A 63 -16.54 -1.49 0.24
C LEU A 63 -16.06 -1.99 -1.14
N PRO A 64 -15.66 -1.09 -2.06
CA PRO A 64 -15.21 -1.48 -3.40
C PRO A 64 -13.92 -2.27 -3.32
N GLY A 65 -13.74 -3.17 -4.28
CA GLY A 65 -12.46 -3.83 -4.49
C GLY A 65 -11.35 -2.83 -4.79
N LEU A 66 -10.14 -3.15 -4.33
CA LEU A 66 -8.95 -2.35 -4.54
C LEU A 66 -7.97 -3.07 -5.47
N PRO A 67 -7.18 -2.34 -6.27
CA PRO A 67 -6.16 -2.95 -7.12
C PRO A 67 -5.03 -3.57 -6.28
N VAL A 68 -4.36 -4.56 -6.86
CA VAL A 68 -3.11 -5.09 -6.31
C VAL A 68 -2.02 -4.02 -6.41
N THR A 69 -1.23 -3.88 -5.36
CA THR A 69 -0.08 -2.97 -5.31
C THR A 69 1.22 -3.74 -5.48
N SER A 70 2.16 -3.19 -6.26
CA SER A 70 3.49 -3.76 -6.48
C SER A 70 4.58 -2.79 -6.04
N VAL A 71 5.71 -3.33 -5.58
CA VAL A 71 6.94 -2.57 -5.31
C VAL A 71 7.85 -2.70 -6.53
N LEU A 72 8.36 -1.56 -7.02
CA LEU A 72 9.17 -1.49 -8.23
C LEU A 72 10.52 -0.81 -7.93
N SER A 73 11.57 -1.31 -8.58
CA SER A 73 12.89 -0.68 -8.59
C SER A 73 13.15 -0.05 -9.96
N TYR A 74 13.70 1.15 -9.97
CA TYR A 74 14.01 1.91 -11.18
C TYR A 74 15.51 2.24 -11.22
N LEU A 75 16.10 2.16 -12.41
CA LEU A 75 17.43 2.65 -12.72
C LEU A 75 17.34 3.71 -13.80
N SER A 76 18.25 4.67 -13.77
CA SER A 76 18.37 5.64 -14.87
C SER A 76 18.83 4.91 -16.13
N ALA A 77 18.17 5.17 -17.26
CA ALA A 77 18.61 4.64 -18.56
C ALA A 77 19.89 5.34 -19.06
N GLN A 78 20.28 6.46 -18.46
CA GLN A 78 21.36 7.33 -18.92
C GLN A 78 22.67 7.10 -18.18
N GLU A 79 22.65 6.33 -17.08
CA GLU A 79 23.81 6.13 -16.23
C GLU A 79 23.87 4.68 -15.73
N GLU A 80 25.01 4.02 -15.96
CA GLU A 80 25.27 2.71 -15.39
C GLU A 80 25.64 2.84 -13.92
N ASN A 81 24.90 2.14 -13.05
CA ASN A 81 25.20 2.06 -11.63
C ASN A 81 25.33 0.59 -11.19
N PRO A 82 26.55 0.01 -11.22
CA PRO A 82 26.79 -1.38 -10.89
C PRO A 82 26.38 -1.77 -9.47
N LEU A 83 26.46 -0.84 -8.50
CA LEU A 83 26.07 -1.11 -7.12
C LEU A 83 24.54 -1.18 -6.97
N ALA A 84 23.82 -0.28 -7.63
CA ALA A 84 22.36 -0.31 -7.65
C ALA A 84 21.85 -1.56 -8.37
N GLN A 85 22.48 -1.96 -9.49
CA GLN A 85 22.16 -3.21 -10.16
C GLN A 85 22.39 -4.41 -9.24
N ARG A 86 23.53 -4.46 -8.54
CA ARG A 86 23.83 -5.56 -7.61
C ARG A 86 22.82 -5.66 -6.47
N PHE A 87 22.34 -4.52 -5.98
CA PHE A 87 21.28 -4.46 -4.96
C PHE A 87 19.95 -5.00 -5.50
N ILE A 88 19.56 -4.62 -6.72
CA ILE A 88 18.35 -5.13 -7.37
C ILE A 88 18.45 -6.65 -7.58
N ASP A 89 19.57 -7.14 -8.08
CA ASP A 89 19.80 -8.58 -8.26
C ASP A 89 19.66 -9.35 -6.94
N TYR A 90 20.18 -8.78 -5.84
CA TYR A 90 20.05 -9.35 -4.51
C TYR A 90 18.59 -9.45 -4.06
N LEU A 91 17.81 -8.37 -4.23
CA LEU A 91 16.39 -8.35 -3.89
C LEU A 91 15.60 -9.38 -4.73
N LEU A 92 15.84 -9.44 -6.04
CA LEU A 92 15.16 -10.38 -6.93
C LEU A 92 15.47 -11.84 -6.57
N CYS A 93 16.73 -12.17 -6.28
CA CYS A 93 17.12 -13.50 -5.83
C CYS A 93 16.40 -13.91 -4.53
N TYR A 94 16.27 -12.99 -3.58
CA TYR A 94 15.60 -13.26 -2.31
C TYR A 94 14.09 -13.47 -2.48
N LEU A 95 13.43 -12.67 -3.32
CA LEU A 95 12.00 -12.80 -3.60
C LEU A 95 11.66 -14.14 -4.24
N GLN A 96 12.48 -14.61 -5.19
CA GLN A 96 12.30 -15.93 -5.84
C GLN A 96 12.39 -17.10 -4.84
N LYS A 97 13.29 -17.02 -3.86
CA LYS A 97 13.42 -18.03 -2.80
C LYS A 97 12.19 -18.04 -1.88
N THR A 98 11.66 -16.86 -1.57
CA THR A 98 10.52 -16.72 -0.66
C THR A 98 9.22 -17.22 -1.31
N SER A 99 9.00 -16.95 -2.60
CA SER A 99 7.85 -17.51 -3.33
C SER A 99 7.88 -19.03 -3.43
N ALA A 100 9.07 -19.63 -3.51
CA ALA A 100 9.23 -21.09 -3.52
C ALA A 100 8.89 -21.74 -2.16
N LEU A 101 9.05 -21.01 -1.04
CA LEU A 101 8.76 -21.49 0.31
C LEU A 101 7.28 -21.35 0.70
N GLN A 102 6.54 -20.44 0.09
CA GLN A 102 5.10 -20.26 0.35
C GLN A 102 4.20 -21.25 -0.42
N THR A 103 4.78 -22.10 -1.27
CA THR A 103 4.06 -23.09 -2.09
C THR A 103 4.27 -24.53 -1.61
N ALA A 104 4.99 -24.72 -0.49
CA ALA A 104 5.26 -26.02 0.15
C ALA A 104 4.55 -26.10 1.50
#